data_AF-A0A2N3LNA4-F1
#
_entry.id   AF-A0A2N3LNA4-F1
#
_cell.length_a   1.000
_cell.length_b   1.000
_cell.length_c   1.000
_cell.angle_alpha   90.00
_cell.angle_beta   90.00
_cell.angle_gamma   90.00
#
_symmetry.space_group_name_H-M   'P 1'
#
loop_
_entity.id
_entity.type
_entity.pdbx_description
1 polymer ?
#
loop_
_entity_poly.entity_id
_entity_poly.type
_entity_poly.pdbx_seq_one_letter_code
_entity_poly.pdbx_strand_id
1 'polypeptide(L)'
;MQIHIQIHVRESGGGILLFTNPHVKRKYFKVDPDREAAKWAYARIYEASMEMGGRYLEIEKVFYNGDRNITELVKEMEETFDLFEWKQKGYIK
;
A
#
# COMPACT_ATOMS: atom_id res chain seq x y z
N MET A 1 16.34 10.47 -0.30
CA MET A 1 15.86 9.40 -1.20
C MET A 1 14.42 9.12 -0.85
N GLN A 2 13.52 9.39 -1.79
CA GLN A 2 12.08 9.14 -1.68
C GLN A 2 11.78 7.86 -2.43
N ILE A 3 10.90 7.02 -1.89
CA ILE A 3 10.42 5.81 -2.57
C ILE A 3 9.07 6.15 -3.19
N HIS A 4 8.93 5.87 -4.48
CA HIS A 4 7.71 6.07 -5.24
C HIS A 4 6.98 4.74 -5.31
N ILE A 5 5.75 4.65 -4.79
CA ILE A 5 4.94 3.44 -4.87
C ILE A 5 3.80 3.72 -5.84
N GLN A 6 3.70 2.90 -6.88
CA GLN A 6 2.62 2.92 -7.85
C GLN A 6 1.65 1.82 -7.47
N ILE A 7 0.45 2.22 -7.06
CA ILE A 7 -0.61 1.31 -6.67
C ILE A 7 -1.66 1.31 -7.78
N HIS A 8 -2.05 0.13 -8.21
CA HIS A 8 -3.14 -0.10 -9.16
C HIS A 8 -4.13 -1.02 -8.47
N VAL A 9 -5.26 -0.45 -8.09
CA VAL A 9 -6.39 -1.19 -7.53
C VAL A 9 -7.61 -1.00 -8.41
N ARG A 10 -8.46 -2.03 -8.42
CA ARG A 10 -9.74 -2.02 -9.10
C ARG A 10 -10.86 -2.07 -8.06
N GLU A 11 -11.83 -1.18 -8.19
CA GLU A 11 -13.09 -1.34 -7.48
C GLU A 11 -13.91 -2.46 -8.13
N SER A 12 -14.31 -3.47 -7.33
CA SER A 12 -15.21 -4.54 -7.76
C SER A 12 -16.57 -3.97 -8.15
N GLY A 13 -16.77 -3.73 -9.45
CA GLY A 13 -18.02 -3.25 -10.03
C GLY A 13 -17.93 -1.96 -10.86
N GLY A 14 -16.80 -1.23 -10.81
CA GLY A 14 -16.72 0.12 -11.42
C GLY A 14 -15.47 0.43 -12.24
N GLY A 15 -14.41 -0.38 -12.16
CA GLY A 15 -13.20 -0.20 -12.98
C GLY A 15 -12.38 1.07 -12.66
N ILE A 16 -12.61 1.71 -11.51
CA ILE A 16 -11.84 2.87 -11.08
C ILE A 16 -10.43 2.43 -10.70
N LEU A 17 -9.43 2.95 -11.42
CA LEU A 17 -8.02 2.80 -11.13
C LEU A 17 -7.56 3.96 -10.24
N LEU A 18 -7.26 3.66 -8.98
CA LEU A 18 -6.72 4.63 -8.04
C LEU A 18 -5.20 4.58 -8.03
N PHE A 19 -4.58 5.69 -8.43
CA PHE A 19 -3.15 5.91 -8.36
C PHE A 19 -2.84 6.76 -7.15
N THR A 20 -1.98 6.27 -6.28
CA THR A 20 -1.51 7.01 -5.12
C THR A 20 -0.02 6.80 -4.96
N ASN A 21 0.69 7.89 -4.74
CA ASN A 21 2.15 7.94 -4.71
C ASN A 21 2.64 8.36 -3.32
N PRO A 22 2.52 7.50 -2.29
CA PRO A 22 2.97 7.84 -0.95
C PRO A 22 4.50 8.02 -0.93
N HIS A 23 4.96 9.19 -0.47
CA HIS A 23 6.39 9.49 -0.33
C HIS A 23 6.91 8.99 1.02
N VAL A 24 7.59 7.83 1.03
CA VAL A 24 8.12 7.26 2.27
C VAL A 24 9.61 7.57 2.43
N LYS A 25 10.01 7.99 3.64
CA LYS A 25 11.43 8.25 3.96
C LYS A 25 12.21 6.93 4.02
N ARG A 26 13.30 6.82 3.25
CA ARG A 26 14.21 5.64 3.24
C ARG A 26 14.65 5.16 4.63
N LYS A 27 14.69 6.03 5.65
CA LYS A 27 15.05 5.66 7.03
C LYS A 27 14.14 4.60 7.66
N TYR A 28 12.95 4.36 7.11
CA TYR A 28 12.02 3.33 7.55
C TYR A 28 12.30 1.95 6.90
N PHE A 29 13.09 1.92 5.82
CA PHE A 29 13.41 0.72 5.04
C PHE A 29 14.70 0.06 5.54
N LYS A 30 14.78 -0.28 6.84
CA LYS A 30 16.03 -0.75 7.48
C LYS A 30 16.25 -2.27 7.46
N VAL A 31 15.19 -3.08 7.33
CA VAL A 31 15.29 -4.55 7.44
C VAL A 31 15.02 -5.22 6.09
N ASP A 32 13.84 -4.98 5.51
CA ASP A 32 13.46 -5.46 4.19
C ASP A 32 12.72 -4.34 3.44
N PRO A 33 13.31 -3.77 2.38
CA PRO A 33 12.71 -2.66 1.69
C PRO A 33 11.44 -3.03 0.91
N ASP A 34 11.34 -4.26 0.41
CA ASP A 34 10.18 -4.71 -0.35
C ASP A 34 8.98 -4.87 0.58
N ARG A 35 9.21 -5.48 1.75
CA ARG A 35 8.17 -5.68 2.77
C ARG A 35 7.71 -4.36 3.40
N GLU A 36 8.61 -3.41 3.64
CA GLU A 36 8.23 -2.08 4.12
C GLU A 36 7.43 -1.31 3.07
N ALA A 37 7.83 -1.35 1.79
CA ALA A 37 7.02 -0.77 0.70
C ALA A 37 5.62 -1.40 0.66
N ALA A 38 5.52 -2.72 0.81
CA ALA A 38 4.26 -3.44 0.80
C ALA A 38 3.32 -3.00 1.93
N LYS A 39 3.83 -2.82 3.16
CA LYS A 39 3.04 -2.30 4.29
C LYS A 39 2.47 -0.91 4.00
N TRP A 40 3.29 -0.01 3.48
CA TRP A 40 2.86 1.34 3.12
C TRP A 40 1.84 1.34 1.99
N ALA A 41 2.04 0.48 0.97
CA ALA A 41 1.10 0.33 -0.12
C ALA A 41 -0.26 -0.17 0.38
N TYR A 42 -0.27 -1.26 1.14
CA TYR A 42 -1.48 -1.84 1.71
C TYR A 42 -2.23 -0.84 2.61
N ALA A 43 -1.51 -0.10 3.44
CA ALA A 43 -2.13 0.89 4.29
C ALA A 43 -2.85 1.99 3.51
N ARG A 44 -2.24 2.46 2.41
CA ARG A 44 -2.87 3.45 1.55
C ARG A 44 -4.05 2.87 0.76
N ILE A 45 -4.00 1.61 0.34
CA ILE A 45 -5.14 0.91 -0.27
C ILE A 45 -6.32 0.86 0.71
N TYR A 46 -6.06 0.51 1.97
CA TYR A 46 -7.09 0.50 3.01
C TYR A 46 -7.69 1.89 3.25
N GLU A 47 -6.86 2.94 3.30
CA GLU A 47 -7.37 4.32 3.40
C GLU A 47 -8.25 4.70 2.21
N ALA A 48 -7.84 4.36 0.99
CA ALA A 48 -8.63 4.61 -0.20
C ALA A 48 -9.97 3.85 -0.18
N SER A 49 -9.97 2.60 0.31
CA SER A 49 -11.19 1.83 0.55
C SER A 49 -12.13 2.55 1.52
N MET A 50 -11.61 3.08 2.63
CA MET A 50 -12.38 3.86 3.61
C MET A 50 -12.91 5.17 3.04
N GLU A 51 -12.11 5.90 2.24
CA GLU A 51 -12.52 7.11 1.50
C GLU A 51 -13.69 6.82 0.53
N MET A 52 -13.76 5.60 0.00
CA MET A 52 -14.83 5.12 -0.89
C MET A 52 -16.01 4.47 -0.14
N GLY A 53 -16.09 4.62 1.18
CA GLY A 53 -17.18 4.08 2.00
C GLY A 53 -17.00 2.61 2.38
N GLY A 54 -15.76 2.14 2.52
CA GLY A 54 -15.42 0.78 2.94
C GLY A 54 -15.58 -0.27 1.84
N ARG A 55 -15.54 0.15 0.56
CA ARG A 55 -15.64 -0.77 -0.57
C ARG A 55 -14.36 -1.56 -0.74
N TYR A 56 -14.48 -2.85 -1.09
CA TYR A 56 -13.32 -3.67 -1.38
C TYR A 56 -12.62 -3.19 -2.65
N LEU A 57 -11.29 -3.09 -2.58
CA LEU A 57 -10.41 -2.71 -3.67
C LEU A 57 -9.50 -3.89 -4.00
N GLU A 58 -9.69 -4.49 -5.18
CA GLU A 58 -8.88 -5.59 -5.67
C GLU A 58 -7.49 -5.09 -6.06
N ILE A 59 -6.44 -5.72 -5.50
CA ILE A 59 -5.05 -5.36 -5.76
C ILE A 59 -4.59 -6.00 -7.07
N GLU A 60 -4.51 -5.20 -8.13
CA GLU A 60 -4.04 -5.69 -9.43
C GLU A 60 -2.52 -5.68 -9.52
N LYS A 61 -1.91 -4.53 -9.28
CA LYS A 61 -0.46 -4.34 -9.41
C LYS A 61 0.06 -3.30 -8.44
N VAL A 62 1.19 -3.60 -7.81
CA VAL A 62 1.93 -2.63 -7.00
C VAL A 62 3.41 -2.69 -7.36
N PHE A 63 3.95 -1.53 -7.73
CA PHE A 63 5.37 -1.36 -8.00
C PHE A 63 5.96 -0.31 -7.08
N TYR A 64 7.24 -0.40 -6.77
CA TYR A 64 7.97 0.73 -6.20
C TYR A 64 9.25 1.01 -6.96
N ASN A 65 9.61 2.30 -7.03
CA ASN A 65 10.68 2.87 -7.87
C ASN A 65 10.59 2.54 -9.38
N GLY A 66 9.44 2.04 -9.85
CA GLY A 66 9.14 1.76 -11.25
C GLY A 66 9.69 0.42 -11.77
N ASP A 67 10.51 -0.28 -10.98
CA ASP A 67 11.21 -1.51 -11.40
C ASP A 67 10.89 -2.73 -10.52
N ARG A 68 10.48 -2.52 -9.26
CA ARG A 68 10.22 -3.62 -8.32
C ARG A 68 8.74 -3.89 -8.14
N ASN A 69 8.29 -5.04 -8.65
CA ASN A 69 6.95 -5.57 -8.42
C ASN A 69 6.84 -6.17 -7.01
N ILE A 70 5.95 -5.62 -6.19
CA ILE A 70 5.69 -6.08 -4.82
C ILE A 70 4.23 -6.53 -4.64
N THR A 71 3.49 -6.74 -5.74
CA THR A 71 2.05 -7.05 -5.73
C THR A 71 1.69 -8.19 -4.77
N GLU A 72 2.39 -9.32 -4.87
CA GLU A 72 2.12 -10.49 -4.03
C GLU A 72 2.42 -10.22 -2.55
N LEU A 73 3.50 -9.49 -2.25
CA LEU A 73 3.79 -9.05 -0.89
C LEU A 73 2.68 -8.14 -0.33
N VAL A 74 2.08 -7.27 -1.16
CA VAL A 74 0.97 -6.41 -0.73
C VAL A 74 -0.29 -7.23 -0.44
N LYS A 75 -0.59 -8.25 -1.27
CA LYS A 75 -1.70 -9.18 -1.01
C LYS A 75 -1.48 -9.97 0.28
N GLU A 76 -0.27 -10.44 0.54
CA GLU A 76 0.08 -11.12 1.80
C GLU A 76 -0.14 -10.22 3.04
N MET A 77 -0.05 -8.90 2.91
CA MET A 77 -0.35 -7.99 4.02
C MET A 77 -1.84 -8.02 4.39
N GLU A 78 -2.75 -8.37 3.49
CA GLU A 78 -4.19 -8.49 3.81
C GLU A 78 -4.45 -9.49 4.93
N GLU A 79 -3.68 -10.58 4.96
CA GLU A 79 -3.79 -11.63 5.96
C GLU A 79 -2.89 -11.41 7.19
N THR A 80 -1.74 -10.78 7.00
CA THR A 80 -0.65 -10.77 7.99
C THR A 80 -0.40 -9.43 8.68
N PHE A 81 -0.99 -8.33 8.19
CA PHE A 81 -0.67 -6.99 8.65
C PHE A 81 -1.79 -6.37 9.48
N ASP A 82 -1.52 -6.17 10.78
CA ASP A 82 -2.39 -5.41 11.66
C ASP A 82 -2.25 -3.89 11.42
N LEU A 83 -3.16 -3.39 10.58
CA LEU A 83 -3.34 -1.97 10.27
C LEU A 83 -3.61 -1.10 11.50
N PHE A 84 -4.32 -1.63 12.49
CA PHE A 84 -4.71 -0.88 13.68
C PHE A 84 -3.52 -0.66 14.61
N GLU A 85 -2.74 -1.71 14.88
CA GLU A 85 -1.49 -1.62 15.64
C GLU A 85 -0.49 -0.67 14.96
N TRP A 86 -0.41 -0.72 13.63
CA TRP A 86 0.51 0.12 12.87
C TRP A 86 0.15 1.61 12.89
N LYS A 87 -1.15 1.95 12.80
CA LYS A 87 -1.64 3.33 12.94
C LYS A 87 -1.36 3.89 14.34
N GLN A 88 -1.55 3.09 15.39
CA GLN A 88 -1.25 3.54 16.77
C GLN A 88 0.23 3.84 17.00
N LYS A 89 1.14 3.17 16.28
CA LYS A 89 2.58 3.43 16.34
C LYS A 89 3.02 4.74 15.65
N GLY A 90 2.08 5.55 15.14
CA GLY A 90 2.34 6.92 14.66
C GLY A 90 3.06 7.02 13.32
N TYR A 91 2.98 5.98 12.49
CA TYR A 91 3.58 5.98 11.15
C TYR A 91 2.72 6.70 10.10
N ILE A 92 1.46 7.00 10.40
CA ILE A 92 0.61 7.87 9.59
C ILE A 92 0.24 9.08 10.46
N LYS A 93 0.42 10.27 9.92
CA LYS A 93 0.12 11.55 10.58
C LYS A 93 -0.93 12.29 9.78
#